data_AF-A0A4Q5TKX5-F1
#
_entry.id   AF-A0A4Q5TKX5-F1
#
_cell.length_a   1.000
_cell.length_b   1.000
_cell.length_c   1.000
_cell.angle_alpha   90.00
_cell.angle_beta   90.00
_cell.angle_gamma   90.00
#
_symmetry.space_group_name_H-M   'P 1'
#
loop_
_entity.id
_entity.type
_entity.pdbx_description
1 polymer ?
#
loop_
_entity_poly.entity_id
_entity_poly.type
_entity_poly.pdbx_seq_one_letter_code
_entity_poly.pdbx_strand_id
1 'polypeptide(L)'
;MEDKFAKYLQLSNRLIIILVAFVAALLAVLYGLRLAFGLLDSMPWFRYLFILLILMMPTIVFITIFLIYFSRTRKHPAVFVRYLSWGLFSIALLCWTYFLVTDMITFFKTGSQEIGRYHSYSVIFLAGSVALIFIVGIIQAFSTPREKDWMEKRKDRLDTQ
;
A
#
# COMPACT_ATOMS: atom_id res chain seq x y z
N MET A 1 52.60 -24.86 -7.12
CA MET A 1 51.32 -24.47 -7.77
C MET A 1 50.13 -25.21 -7.15
N GLU A 2 50.31 -26.47 -6.71
CA GLU A 2 49.26 -27.29 -6.10
C GLU A 2 48.63 -26.70 -4.83
N ASP A 3 49.40 -26.12 -3.91
CA ASP A 3 48.86 -25.57 -2.65
C ASP A 3 47.87 -24.42 -2.85
N LYS A 4 48.10 -23.56 -3.86
CA LYS A 4 47.17 -22.47 -4.19
C LYS A 4 45.89 -23.04 -4.80
N PHE A 5 46.01 -24.02 -5.69
CA PHE A 5 44.86 -24.67 -6.33
C PHE A 5 43.99 -25.41 -5.32
N ALA A 6 44.60 -26.19 -4.40
CA ALA A 6 43.89 -26.86 -3.32
C ALA A 6 43.15 -25.86 -2.41
N LYS A 7 43.77 -24.72 -2.10
CA LYS A 7 43.14 -23.64 -1.31
C LYS A 7 41.94 -23.02 -2.02
N TYR A 8 42.05 -22.70 -3.31
CA TYR A 8 40.92 -22.17 -4.10
C TYR A 8 39.80 -23.21 -4.28
N LEU A 9 40.14 -24.48 -4.45
CA LEU A 9 39.20 -25.58 -4.59
C LEU A 9 38.44 -25.82 -3.27
N GLN A 10 39.12 -25.74 -2.13
CA GLN A 10 38.49 -25.83 -0.81
C GLN A 10 37.57 -24.62 -0.52
N LEU A 11 37.97 -23.41 -0.94
CA LEU A 11 37.14 -22.20 -0.86
C LEU A 11 35.90 -22.30 -1.74
N SER A 12 36.06 -22.75 -2.99
CA SER A 12 34.95 -22.95 -3.94
C SER A 12 33.97 -24.01 -3.42
N ASN A 13 34.47 -25.14 -2.92
CA ASN A 13 33.62 -26.18 -2.37
C ASN A 13 32.85 -25.70 -1.12
N ARG A 14 33.49 -24.95 -0.22
CA ARG A 14 32.80 -24.34 0.93
C ARG A 14 31.70 -23.37 0.49
N LEU A 15 31.97 -22.54 -0.53
CA LEU A 15 30.98 -21.61 -1.08
C LEU A 15 29.79 -22.35 -1.70
N ILE A 16 30.04 -23.42 -2.45
CA ILE A 16 28.98 -24.25 -3.05
C ILE A 16 28.14 -24.91 -1.95
N ILE A 17 28.76 -25.46 -0.91
CA ILE A 17 28.05 -26.08 0.21
C ILE A 17 27.19 -25.05 0.96
N ILE A 18 27.71 -23.85 1.21
CA ILE A 18 26.95 -22.76 1.85
C ILE A 18 25.76 -22.36 0.97
N LEU A 19 25.96 -22.26 -0.35
CA LEU A 19 24.88 -21.94 -1.29
C LEU A 19 23.79 -23.01 -1.28
N VAL A 20 24.18 -24.29 -1.34
CA VAL A 20 23.24 -25.42 -1.29
C VAL A 20 22.51 -25.46 0.05
N ALA A 21 23.21 -25.24 1.17
CA ALA A 21 22.61 -25.18 2.49
C ALA A 21 21.64 -23.99 2.62
N PHE A 22 21.96 -22.84 2.03
CA PHE A 22 21.09 -21.67 1.98
C PHE A 22 19.82 -21.94 1.18
N VAL A 23 19.94 -22.53 -0.01
CA VAL A 23 18.80 -22.93 -0.85
C VAL A 23 17.94 -23.97 -0.13
N ALA A 24 18.56 -24.98 0.49
CA ALA A 24 17.87 -26.00 1.26
C ALA A 24 17.13 -25.40 2.48
N ALA A 25 17.74 -24.44 3.17
CA ALA A 25 17.09 -23.71 4.27
C ALA A 25 15.87 -22.91 3.78
N LEU A 26 15.99 -22.21 2.64
CA LEU A 26 14.87 -21.52 2.01
C LEU A 26 13.73 -22.48 1.67
N LEU A 27 14.04 -23.62 1.06
CA LEU A 27 13.05 -24.64 0.73
C LEU A 27 12.38 -25.21 1.99
N ALA A 28 13.16 -25.45 3.05
CA ALA A 28 12.62 -25.92 4.33
C ALA A 28 11.68 -24.89 4.96
N VAL A 29 12.02 -23.60 4.92
CA VAL A 29 11.14 -22.52 5.39
C VAL A 29 9.85 -22.47 4.58
N LEU A 30 9.94 -22.50 3.25
CA LEU A 30 8.75 -22.47 2.38
C LEU A 30 7.86 -23.70 2.59
N TYR A 31 8.46 -24.88 2.77
CA TYR A 31 7.73 -26.11 3.08
C TYR A 31 7.08 -26.06 4.47
N GLY A 32 7.78 -25.53 5.47
CA GLY A 32 7.24 -25.29 6.80
C GLY A 32 6.05 -24.33 6.78
N LEU A 33 6.14 -23.23 6.01
CA LEU A 33 5.03 -22.32 5.78
C LEU A 33 3.85 -23.05 5.12
N ARG A 34 4.10 -23.88 4.09
CA ARG A 34 3.05 -24.68 3.44
C ARG A 34 2.33 -25.59 4.43
N LEU A 35 3.06 -26.28 5.31
CA LEU A 35 2.47 -27.14 6.34
C LEU A 35 1.68 -26.34 7.38
N ALA A 36 2.22 -25.22 7.84
CA ALA A 36 1.54 -24.31 8.77
C ALA A 36 0.22 -23.79 8.17
N PHE A 37 0.24 -23.36 6.90
CA PHE A 37 -0.96 -22.93 6.19
C PHE A 37 -1.94 -24.08 5.94
N GLY A 38 -1.48 -25.31 5.67
CA GLY A 38 -2.37 -26.47 5.53
C GLY A 38 -3.09 -26.85 6.83
N LEU A 39 -2.42 -26.74 7.97
CA LEU A 39 -3.03 -26.90 9.30
C LEU A 39 -4.04 -25.78 9.60
N LEU A 40 -3.71 -24.54 9.24
CA LEU A 40 -4.61 -23.39 9.37
C LEU A 40 -5.84 -23.53 8.47
N ASP A 41 -5.71 -24.13 7.29
CA ASP A 41 -6.82 -24.35 6.36
C ASP A 41 -7.79 -25.45 6.84
N SER A 42 -7.36 -26.27 7.80
CA SER A 42 -8.23 -27.25 8.47
C SER A 42 -9.21 -26.59 9.45
N MET A 43 -9.01 -25.31 9.79
CA MET A 43 -9.85 -24.53 10.69
C MET A 43 -10.76 -23.57 9.89
N PRO A 44 -12.08 -23.86 9.75
CA PRO A 44 -12.99 -23.07 8.91
C PRO A 44 -13.05 -21.59 9.30
N TRP A 45 -13.01 -21.29 10.60
CA TRP A 45 -13.03 -19.93 11.14
C TRP A 45 -11.82 -19.09 10.71
N PHE A 46 -10.65 -19.70 10.53
CA PHE A 46 -9.44 -19.00 10.10
C PHE A 46 -9.59 -18.50 8.66
N ARG A 47 -10.24 -19.29 7.80
CA ARG A 47 -10.53 -18.89 6.42
C ARG A 47 -11.47 -17.68 6.37
N TYR A 48 -12.50 -17.65 7.22
CA TYR A 48 -13.39 -16.48 7.33
C TYR A 48 -12.66 -15.23 7.86
N LEU A 49 -11.82 -15.38 8.89
CA LEU A 49 -10.98 -14.30 9.41
C LEU A 49 -10.08 -13.73 8.31
N PHE A 50 -9.45 -14.61 7.53
CA PHE A 50 -8.56 -14.22 6.43
C PHE A 50 -9.29 -13.43 5.35
N ILE A 51 -10.48 -13.87 4.92
CA ILE A 51 -11.28 -13.15 3.93
C ILE A 51 -11.75 -11.82 4.48
N LEU A 52 -12.15 -11.75 5.74
CA LEU A 52 -12.54 -10.50 6.39
C LEU A 52 -11.38 -9.50 6.44
N LEU A 53 -10.16 -9.99 6.73
CA LEU A 53 -8.95 -9.16 6.71
C LEU A 53 -8.65 -8.66 5.29
N ILE A 54 -8.74 -9.54 4.28
CA ILE A 54 -8.62 -9.15 2.87
C ILE A 54 -9.68 -8.10 2.51
N LEU A 55 -10.93 -8.29 2.94
CA LEU A 55 -12.03 -7.37 2.66
C LEU A 55 -11.80 -5.98 3.25
N MET A 56 -11.25 -5.90 4.46
CA MET A 56 -10.93 -4.62 5.10
C MET A 56 -9.69 -3.94 4.51
N MET A 57 -8.77 -4.68 3.89
CA MET A 57 -7.47 -4.17 3.42
C MET A 57 -7.59 -2.96 2.47
N PRO A 58 -8.30 -3.04 1.33
CA PRO A 58 -8.42 -1.90 0.41
C PRO A 58 -9.09 -0.71 1.10
N THR A 59 -10.15 -0.96 1.88
CA THR A 59 -10.87 0.08 2.58
C THR A 59 -9.98 0.85 3.56
N ILE A 60 -9.20 0.15 4.38
CA ILE A 60 -8.29 0.78 5.34
C ILE A 60 -7.25 1.62 4.60
N VAL A 61 -6.66 1.08 3.53
CA VAL A 61 -5.64 1.77 2.73
C VAL A 61 -6.22 3.06 2.13
N PHE A 62 -7.34 2.97 1.41
CA PHE A 62 -7.91 4.13 0.73
C PHE A 62 -8.47 5.17 1.70
N ILE A 63 -9.19 4.76 2.76
CA ILE A 63 -9.67 5.69 3.79
C ILE A 63 -8.49 6.44 4.42
N THR A 64 -7.41 5.73 4.75
CA THR A 64 -6.22 6.36 5.32
C THR A 64 -5.59 7.37 4.36
N ILE A 65 -5.43 7.02 3.08
CA ILE A 65 -4.91 7.95 2.08
C ILE A 65 -5.81 9.18 1.96
N PHE A 66 -7.13 8.99 1.84
CA PHE A 66 -8.08 10.11 1.75
C PHE A 66 -8.05 10.99 2.99
N LEU A 67 -7.94 10.43 4.20
CA LEU A 67 -7.81 11.19 5.45
C LEU A 67 -6.51 12.01 5.51
N ILE A 68 -5.39 11.45 5.03
CA ILE A 68 -4.11 12.16 4.94
C ILE A 68 -4.24 13.33 3.96
N TYR A 69 -4.76 13.09 2.76
CA TYR A 69 -4.96 14.13 1.74
C TYR A 69 -5.94 15.20 2.22
N PHE A 70 -7.03 14.82 2.88
CA PHE A 70 -8.01 15.73 3.46
C PHE A 70 -7.37 16.63 4.52
N SER A 71 -6.53 16.06 5.39
CA SER A 71 -5.80 16.81 6.43
C SER A 71 -4.78 17.76 5.84
N ARG A 72 -4.06 17.36 4.78
CA ARG A 72 -3.12 18.22 4.04
C ARG A 72 -3.83 19.37 3.32
N THR A 73 -4.99 19.08 2.73
CA THR A 73 -5.77 20.04 1.95
C THR A 73 -6.19 21.26 2.75
N ARG A 74 -6.42 21.10 4.07
CA ARG A 74 -6.78 22.23 4.96
C ARG A 74 -5.77 23.37 4.94
N LYS A 75 -4.49 23.09 4.64
CA LYS A 75 -3.39 24.06 4.62
C LYS A 75 -3.08 24.62 3.23
N HIS A 76 -3.84 24.27 2.18
CA HIS A 76 -3.56 24.79 0.83
C HIS A 76 -3.85 26.29 0.71
N PRO A 77 -2.99 27.06 0.01
CA PRO A 77 -3.13 28.51 -0.13
C PRO A 77 -4.28 28.90 -1.07
N ALA A 78 -4.56 28.11 -2.11
CA ALA A 78 -5.63 28.38 -3.06
C ALA A 78 -6.99 27.94 -2.52
N VAL A 79 -7.85 28.92 -2.20
CA VAL A 79 -9.19 28.69 -1.61
C VAL A 79 -10.08 27.82 -2.49
N PHE A 80 -10.05 28.02 -3.81
CA PHE A 80 -10.81 27.21 -4.77
C PHE A 80 -10.40 25.72 -4.73
N VAL A 81 -9.09 25.46 -4.83
CA VAL A 81 -8.53 24.10 -4.80
C VAL A 81 -8.83 23.42 -3.47
N ARG A 82 -8.82 24.18 -2.37
CA ARG A 82 -9.19 23.69 -1.05
C ARG A 82 -10.62 23.16 -1.03
N TYR A 83 -11.62 23.96 -1.42
CA TYR A 83 -13.03 23.51 -1.39
C TYR A 83 -13.31 22.36 -2.36
N LEU A 84 -12.75 22.41 -3.56
CA LEU A 84 -12.92 21.35 -4.56
C LEU A 84 -12.37 20.01 -4.03
N SER A 85 -11.12 20.02 -3.55
CA SER A 85 -10.48 18.82 -3.00
C SER A 85 -11.22 18.30 -1.77
N TRP A 86 -11.73 19.20 -0.93
CA TRP A 86 -12.48 18.83 0.28
C TRP A 86 -13.81 18.14 -0.05
N GLY A 87 -14.54 18.65 -1.05
CA GLY A 87 -15.77 18.03 -1.53
C GLY A 87 -15.51 16.64 -2.12
N LEU A 88 -14.52 16.54 -3.01
CA LEU A 88 -14.16 15.26 -3.65
C LEU A 88 -13.71 14.20 -2.65
N PHE A 89 -12.85 14.54 -1.68
CA PHE A 89 -12.40 13.60 -0.67
C PHE A 89 -13.51 13.23 0.32
N SER A 90 -14.43 14.13 0.65
CA SER A 90 -15.59 13.81 1.49
C SER A 90 -16.51 12.80 0.80
N ILE A 91 -16.80 13.00 -0.49
CA ILE A 91 -17.59 12.06 -1.29
C ILE A 91 -16.89 10.71 -1.36
N ALA A 92 -15.58 10.69 -1.62
CA ALA A 92 -14.81 9.45 -1.66
C ALA A 92 -14.84 8.69 -0.32
N LEU A 93 -14.70 9.39 0.81
CA LEU A 93 -14.79 8.78 2.15
C LEU A 93 -16.19 8.20 2.43
N LEU A 94 -17.24 8.91 2.02
CA LEU A 94 -18.62 8.41 2.15
C LEU A 94 -18.83 7.16 1.28
N CYS A 95 -18.34 7.14 0.03
CA CYS A 95 -18.42 5.98 -0.84
C CYS A 95 -17.66 4.77 -0.27
N TRP A 96 -16.43 4.97 0.24
CA TRP A 96 -15.65 3.90 0.86
C TRP A 96 -16.30 3.36 2.13
N THR A 97 -16.87 4.23 2.96
CA THR A 97 -17.60 3.82 4.16
C THR A 97 -18.85 3.04 3.79
N TYR A 98 -19.61 3.52 2.79
CA TYR A 98 -20.80 2.83 2.29
C TYR A 98 -20.46 1.43 1.77
N PHE A 99 -19.44 1.30 0.91
CA PHE A 99 -19.03 0.00 0.37
C PHE A 99 -18.48 -0.95 1.44
N LEU A 100 -17.76 -0.45 2.44
CA LEU A 100 -17.35 -1.28 3.58
C LEU A 100 -18.57 -1.88 4.30
N VAL A 101 -19.57 -1.05 4.58
CA VAL A 101 -20.78 -1.51 5.29
C VAL A 101 -21.55 -2.51 4.44
N THR A 102 -21.75 -2.24 3.14
CA THR A 102 -22.47 -3.17 2.25
C THR A 102 -21.71 -4.48 2.06
N ASP A 103 -20.39 -4.43 1.93
CA ASP A 103 -19.55 -5.62 1.76
C ASP A 103 -19.52 -6.43 3.05
N MET A 104 -19.55 -5.79 4.21
CA MET A 104 -19.65 -6.49 5.49
C MET A 104 -21.00 -7.16 5.68
N ILE A 105 -22.09 -6.48 5.36
CA ILE A 105 -23.43 -7.09 5.35
C ILE A 105 -23.46 -8.28 4.40
N THR A 106 -22.90 -8.15 3.20
CA THR A 106 -22.83 -9.22 2.20
C THR A 106 -21.99 -10.40 2.70
N PHE A 107 -20.85 -10.14 3.33
CA PHE A 107 -20.00 -11.17 3.92
C PHE A 107 -20.76 -11.98 4.98
N PHE A 108 -21.42 -11.32 5.93
CA PHE A 108 -22.16 -12.02 6.99
C PHE A 108 -23.44 -12.70 6.50
N LYS A 109 -24.09 -12.21 5.45
CA LYS A 109 -25.32 -12.82 4.90
C LYS A 109 -25.04 -14.02 3.99
N THR A 110 -24.07 -13.89 3.09
CA THR A 110 -23.82 -14.93 2.07
C THR A 110 -22.67 -15.87 2.42
N GLY A 111 -21.78 -15.50 3.34
CA GLY A 111 -20.59 -16.30 3.69
C GLY A 111 -19.68 -16.58 2.50
N SER A 112 -19.82 -15.81 1.41
CA SER A 112 -19.09 -16.05 0.17
C SER A 112 -17.60 -15.81 0.38
N GLN A 113 -16.77 -16.61 -0.29
CA GLN A 113 -15.32 -16.45 -0.28
C GLN A 113 -14.81 -15.86 -1.59
N GLU A 114 -15.72 -15.50 -2.49
CA GLU A 114 -15.42 -14.94 -3.80
C GLU A 114 -15.24 -13.44 -3.69
N ILE A 115 -14.02 -12.97 -3.94
CA ILE A 115 -13.65 -11.55 -3.88
C ILE A 115 -14.52 -10.69 -4.81
N GLY A 116 -14.92 -11.24 -5.96
CA GLY A 116 -15.71 -10.54 -6.98
C GLY A 116 -17.12 -10.13 -6.54
N ARG A 117 -17.63 -10.64 -5.41
CA ARG A 117 -18.94 -10.24 -4.86
C ARG A 117 -18.89 -8.94 -4.06
N TYR A 118 -17.70 -8.43 -3.76
CA TYR A 118 -17.52 -7.24 -2.92
C TYR A 118 -17.27 -6.00 -3.78
N HIS A 119 -18.03 -4.95 -3.53
CA HIS A 119 -17.95 -3.70 -4.28
C HIS A 119 -16.62 -2.98 -4.07
N SER A 120 -16.00 -3.13 -2.90
CA SER A 120 -14.66 -2.62 -2.59
C SER A 120 -13.57 -3.20 -3.51
N TYR A 121 -13.85 -4.33 -4.16
CA TYR A 121 -12.97 -4.97 -5.14
C TYR A 121 -13.37 -4.73 -6.60
N SER A 122 -14.37 -3.89 -6.85
CA SER A 122 -14.69 -3.47 -8.20
C SER A 122 -13.50 -2.74 -8.81
N VAL A 123 -12.99 -3.26 -9.93
CA VAL A 123 -11.84 -2.68 -10.66
C VAL A 123 -12.10 -1.22 -10.99
N ILE A 124 -13.32 -0.89 -11.40
CA ILE A 124 -13.72 0.48 -11.76
C ILE A 124 -13.62 1.39 -10.53
N PHE A 125 -14.07 0.92 -9.37
CA PHE A 125 -14.04 1.73 -8.14
C PHE A 125 -12.62 1.92 -7.59
N LEU A 126 -11.81 0.87 -7.62
CA LEU A 126 -10.40 0.92 -7.25
C LEU A 126 -9.62 1.86 -8.17
N ALA A 127 -9.76 1.69 -9.49
CA ALA A 127 -9.11 2.56 -10.47
C ALA A 127 -9.59 4.01 -10.34
N GLY A 128 -10.89 4.23 -10.12
CA GLY A 128 -11.46 5.55 -9.86
C GLY A 128 -10.90 6.22 -8.61
N SER A 129 -10.70 5.46 -7.53
CA SER A 129 -10.09 5.98 -6.30
C SER A 129 -8.64 6.42 -6.51
N VAL A 130 -7.84 5.61 -7.23
CA VAL A 130 -6.45 5.96 -7.57
C VAL A 130 -6.41 7.18 -8.49
N ALA A 131 -7.25 7.21 -9.54
CA ALA A 131 -7.34 8.33 -10.47
C ALA A 131 -7.74 9.63 -9.76
N LEU A 132 -8.68 9.57 -8.81
CA LEU A 132 -9.09 10.73 -8.01
C LEU A 132 -7.93 11.30 -7.21
N ILE A 133 -7.19 10.44 -6.49
CA ILE A 133 -6.01 10.86 -5.71
C ILE A 133 -4.98 11.51 -6.64
N PHE A 134 -4.73 10.90 -7.80
CA PHE A 134 -3.75 11.39 -8.76
C PHE A 134 -4.13 12.75 -9.35
N ILE A 135 -5.37 12.91 -9.84
CA ILE A 135 -5.86 14.15 -10.43
C ILE A 135 -5.85 15.29 -9.40
N VAL A 136 -6.38 15.03 -8.19
CA VAL A 136 -6.37 16.05 -7.14
C VAL A 136 -4.94 16.40 -6.72
N GLY A 137 -4.05 15.40 -6.64
CA GLY A 137 -2.63 15.62 -6.38
C GLY A 137 -1.96 16.53 -7.43
N ILE A 138 -2.28 16.35 -8.72
CA ILE A 138 -1.79 17.22 -9.80
C ILE A 138 -2.33 18.65 -9.64
N ILE A 139 -3.62 18.82 -9.40
CA ILE A 139 -4.24 20.14 -9.21
C ILE A 139 -3.60 20.87 -8.03
N GLN A 140 -3.37 20.16 -6.93
CA GLN A 140 -2.69 20.67 -5.74
C GLN A 140 -1.24 21.08 -6.03
N ALA A 141 -0.50 20.27 -6.80
CA ALA A 141 0.87 20.58 -7.19
C ALA A 141 0.96 21.86 -8.06
N PHE A 142 0.09 22.00 -9.07
CA PHE A 142 0.10 23.18 -9.95
C PHE A 142 -0.35 24.47 -9.26
N SER A 143 -1.23 24.36 -8.25
CA SER A 143 -1.72 25.52 -7.50
C SER A 143 -0.82 25.96 -6.35
N THR A 144 0.23 25.18 -6.05
CA THR A 144 1.19 25.54 -5.00
C THR A 144 2.11 26.65 -5.53
N PRO A 145 2.30 27.76 -4.78
CA PRO A 145 3.19 28.83 -5.21
C PRO A 145 4.60 28.29 -5.45
N ARG A 146 5.26 28.76 -6.51
CA ARG A 146 6.64 28.37 -6.83
C ARG A 146 7.52 28.65 -5.61
N GLU A 147 8.31 27.67 -5.21
CA GLU A 147 9.28 27.86 -4.15
C GLU A 147 10.25 28.97 -4.57
N LYS A 148 10.44 29.98 -3.70
CA LYS A 148 11.37 31.09 -3.98
C LYS A 148 12.74 30.54 -4.31
N ASP A 149 13.31 31.03 -5.41
CA ASP A 149 14.62 30.60 -5.87
C ASP A 149 15.70 30.95 -4.82
N TRP A 150 16.82 30.23 -4.80
CA TRP A 150 17.88 30.44 -3.81
C TRP A 150 18.46 31.86 -3.87
N MET A 151 18.43 32.49 -5.04
CA MET A 151 18.78 33.89 -5.27
C MET A 151 17.78 34.86 -4.62
N GLU A 152 16.48 34.59 -4.72
CA GLU A 152 15.42 35.38 -4.06
C GLU A 152 15.50 35.24 -2.54
N LYS A 153 15.72 34.02 -2.03
CA LYS A 153 15.94 33.74 -0.60
C LYS A 153 17.19 34.43 -0.04
N ARG A 154 18.21 34.67 -0.88
CA ARG A 154 19.42 35.41 -0.49
C ARG A 154 19.16 36.91 -0.45
N LYS A 155 18.40 37.44 -1.41
CA LYS A 155 18.05 38.87 -1.48
C LYS A 155 17.20 39.30 -0.29
N ASP A 156 16.15 38.55 0.04
CA ASP A 156 15.31 38.83 1.22
C ASP A 156 16.14 38.88 2.52
N ARG A 157 17.15 38.00 2.67
CA ARG A 157 18.03 37.99 3.86
C ARG A 157 18.93 39.22 3.98
N LEU A 158 19.32 39.80 2.85
CA LEU A 158 20.16 40.99 2.81
C LEU A 158 19.34 42.27 2.99
N ASP A 159 18.10 42.30 2.49
CA ASP A 159 17.18 43.44 2.63
C ASP A 159 16.56 43.57 4.04
N THR A 160 16.73 42.57 4.91
CA THR A 160 16.25 42.58 6.31
C THR A 160 17.35 42.96 7.33
N GLN A 161 18.58 43.24 6.89
CA GLN A 161 19.68 43.78 7.71
C GLN A 161 19.82 45.28 7.50
#